data_AF-A0A3S3Q7B7-F1
#
_entry.id   AF-A0A3S3Q7B7-F1
#
_cell.length_a   1.000
_cell.length_b   1.000
_cell.length_c   1.000
_cell.angle_alpha   90.00
_cell.angle_beta   90.00
_cell.angle_gamma   90.00
#
_symmetry.space_group_name_H-M   'P 1'
#
loop_
_entity.id
_entity.type
_entity.pdbx_description
1 polymer ?
#
loop_
_entity_poly.entity_id
_entity_poly.type
_entity_poly.pdbx_seq_one_letter_code
_entity_poly.pdbx_strand_id
1 'polypeptide(L)'
;MAWSAENATRAFLRTVKMGKKAKEPDMSEFISALAAGSNAQLMVEVCDGVAGATTLALVAAAQQTGGRVVCVLTGLEELHSSKQVLGKEANCVEFIIGDAQLLLLNDYLGADFVLIDCNMVGHEEVLRAAQTGANCRGAVIMGYNALHKGAWWSGSRRSYCQLGMGCRL
;
A
#
# COMPACT_ATOMS: atom_id res chain seq x y z
N MET A 1 12.13 -12.12 5.43
CA MET A 1 11.34 -11.52 6.53
C MET A 1 10.55 -12.62 7.24
N ALA A 2 10.42 -12.56 8.57
CA ALA A 2 9.59 -13.48 9.33
C ALA A 2 8.22 -12.82 9.59
N TRP A 3 7.14 -13.55 9.33
CA TRP A 3 5.79 -13.05 9.53
C TRP A 3 5.48 -12.86 11.03
N SER A 4 4.88 -11.72 11.39
CA SER A 4 4.40 -11.41 12.73
C SER A 4 2.88 -11.36 12.78
N ALA A 5 2.26 -12.45 13.25
CA ALA A 5 0.80 -12.49 13.45
C ALA A 5 0.32 -11.41 14.42
N GLU A 6 1.15 -11.08 15.42
CA GLU A 6 0.84 -10.06 16.42
C GLU A 6 0.76 -8.65 15.81
N ASN A 7 1.75 -8.29 14.98
CA ASN A 7 1.73 -7.01 14.26
C ASN A 7 0.57 -6.94 13.29
N ALA A 8 0.31 -8.03 12.56
CA ALA A 8 -0.81 -8.12 11.62
C ALA A 8 -2.15 -7.88 12.33
N THR A 9 -2.41 -8.56 13.45
CA THR A 9 -3.66 -8.40 14.21
C THR A 9 -3.80 -7.01 14.81
N ARG A 10 -2.73 -6.42 15.36
CA ARG A 10 -2.80 -5.06 15.91
C ARG A 10 -3.09 -4.01 14.84
N ALA A 11 -2.43 -4.11 13.68
CA ALA A 11 -2.65 -3.20 12.57
C ALA A 11 -4.08 -3.32 12.03
N PHE A 12 -4.57 -4.53 11.83
CA PHE A 12 -5.96 -4.80 11.45
C PHE A 12 -6.96 -4.09 12.38
N LEU A 13 -6.87 -4.36 13.69
CA LEU A 13 -7.78 -3.79 14.68
C LEU A 13 -7.68 -2.27 14.77
N ARG A 14 -6.51 -1.72 14.49
CA ARG A 14 -6.29 -0.27 14.47
C ARG A 14 -6.95 0.35 13.24
N THR A 15 -6.78 -0.25 12.06
CA THR A 15 -7.43 0.20 10.82
C THR A 15 -8.95 0.19 10.95
N VAL A 16 -9.54 -0.87 11.55
CA VAL A 16 -10.99 -0.92 11.86
C VAL A 16 -11.45 0.28 12.70
N LYS A 17 -10.62 0.74 13.65
CA LYS A 17 -10.93 1.91 14.49
C LYS A 17 -10.74 3.25 13.76
N MET A 18 -9.85 3.30 12.78
CA MET A 18 -9.57 4.50 11.97
C MET A 18 -10.63 4.67 10.86
N GLY A 19 -11.17 3.56 10.34
CA GLY A 19 -12.28 3.55 9.40
C GLY A 19 -13.61 3.99 10.02
N LYS A 20 -14.54 4.43 9.17
CA LYS A 20 -15.92 4.71 9.58
C LYS A 20 -16.69 3.39 9.65
N LYS A 21 -17.03 2.92 10.86
CA LYS A 21 -17.92 1.78 11.20
C LYS A 21 -18.50 1.01 9.98
N ALA A 22 -17.69 0.24 9.27
CA ALA A 22 -18.18 -0.69 8.27
C ALA A 22 -18.64 -1.98 8.99
N LYS A 23 -19.67 -2.64 8.45
CA LYS A 23 -20.21 -3.90 9.01
C LYS A 23 -19.28 -5.10 8.77
N GLU A 24 -18.36 -5.00 7.82
CA GLU A 24 -17.44 -6.05 7.39
C GLU A 24 -16.04 -5.45 7.16
N PRO A 25 -14.96 -6.21 7.42
CA PRO A 25 -13.61 -5.76 7.13
C PRO A 25 -13.42 -5.57 5.63
N ASP A 26 -12.91 -4.40 5.25
CA ASP A 26 -12.65 -4.00 3.87
C ASP A 26 -11.19 -4.30 3.49
N MET A 27 -10.83 -4.00 2.25
CA MET A 27 -9.48 -4.12 1.70
C MET A 27 -8.42 -3.43 2.59
N SER A 28 -8.77 -2.31 3.23
CA SER A 28 -7.85 -1.52 4.05
C SER A 28 -7.34 -2.30 5.26
N GLU A 29 -8.20 -3.05 5.94
CA GLU A 29 -7.85 -3.88 7.08
C GLU A 29 -6.88 -4.99 6.67
N PHE A 30 -7.13 -5.62 5.52
CA PHE A 30 -6.23 -6.64 4.96
C PHE A 30 -4.86 -6.05 4.62
N ILE A 31 -4.81 -4.88 3.96
CA ILE A 31 -3.56 -4.18 3.63
C ILE A 31 -2.75 -3.91 4.91
N SER A 32 -3.40 -3.40 5.96
CA SER A 32 -2.71 -3.09 7.22
C SER A 32 -2.14 -4.34 7.88
N ALA A 33 -2.88 -5.46 7.88
CA ALA A 33 -2.41 -6.73 8.41
C ALA A 33 -1.22 -7.27 7.61
N LEU A 34 -1.27 -7.20 6.28
CA LEU A 34 -0.22 -7.68 5.40
C LEU A 34 1.08 -6.87 5.56
N ALA A 35 0.97 -5.54 5.57
CA ALA A 35 2.11 -4.65 5.74
C ALA A 35 2.74 -4.79 7.14
N ALA A 36 1.94 -4.80 8.19
CA ALA A 36 2.46 -4.93 9.55
C ALA A 36 2.99 -6.34 9.84
N GLY A 37 2.30 -7.37 9.32
CA GLY A 37 2.70 -8.75 9.49
C GLY A 37 3.98 -9.11 8.75
N SER A 38 4.26 -8.47 7.61
CA SER A 38 5.57 -8.55 6.94
C SER A 38 6.66 -7.73 7.63
N ASN A 39 6.34 -6.99 8.70
CA ASN A 39 7.24 -6.10 9.43
C ASN A 39 7.85 -4.99 8.56
N ALA A 40 7.07 -4.50 7.58
CA ALA A 40 7.51 -3.47 6.64
C ALA A 40 8.02 -2.20 7.37
N GLN A 41 9.14 -1.67 6.90
CA GLN A 41 9.78 -0.46 7.43
C GLN A 41 9.65 0.72 6.48
N LEU A 42 9.62 0.48 5.17
CA LEU A 42 9.44 1.49 4.13
C LEU A 42 8.26 1.10 3.23
N MET A 43 7.11 1.69 3.52
CA MET A 43 5.87 1.47 2.80
C MET A 43 5.65 2.60 1.80
N VAL A 44 5.50 2.28 0.52
CA VAL A 44 5.22 3.26 -0.54
C VAL A 44 3.85 2.98 -1.13
N GLU A 45 2.98 3.97 -1.11
CA GLU A 45 1.70 3.95 -1.81
C GLU A 45 1.78 4.84 -3.05
N VAL A 46 1.32 4.31 -4.18
CA VAL A 46 1.16 5.06 -5.43
C VAL A 46 -0.33 5.21 -5.69
N CYS A 47 -0.84 6.43 -5.55
CA CYS A 47 -2.27 6.72 -5.66
C CYS A 47 -2.64 7.29 -7.03
N ASP A 48 -3.78 6.84 -7.57
CA ASP A 48 -4.48 7.48 -8.68
C ASP A 48 -5.53 8.46 -8.13
N GLY A 49 -5.08 9.61 -7.62
CA GLY A 49 -5.94 10.62 -7.02
C GLY A 49 -5.75 10.78 -5.50
N VAL A 50 -6.85 10.85 -4.75
CA VAL A 50 -6.85 11.21 -3.32
C VAL A 50 -6.50 10.02 -2.43
N ALA A 51 -5.48 10.18 -1.59
CA ALA A 51 -5.12 9.21 -0.56
C ALA A 51 -6.18 9.13 0.56
N GLY A 52 -6.50 7.91 0.96
CA GLY A 52 -7.67 7.62 1.80
C GLY A 52 -7.49 6.42 2.72
N ALA A 53 -8.42 5.46 2.66
CA ALA A 53 -8.46 4.32 3.59
C ALA A 53 -7.22 3.41 3.49
N THR A 54 -6.70 3.20 2.29
CA THR A 54 -5.47 2.46 2.02
C THR A 54 -4.25 3.12 2.65
N THR A 55 -4.14 4.45 2.57
CA THR A 55 -3.11 5.22 3.26
C THR A 55 -3.21 5.12 4.78
N LEU A 56 -4.44 5.19 5.33
CA LEU A 56 -4.67 4.99 6.77
C LEU A 56 -4.25 3.59 7.23
N ALA A 57 -4.49 2.57 6.39
CA ALA A 57 -4.06 1.21 6.67
C ALA A 57 -2.53 1.10 6.76
N LEU A 58 -1.79 1.78 5.88
CA LEU A 58 -0.33 1.84 5.96
C LEU A 58 0.14 2.64 7.16
N VAL A 59 -0.53 3.74 7.54
CA VAL A 59 -0.22 4.47 8.77
C VAL A 59 -0.41 3.57 10.00
N ALA A 60 -1.50 2.81 10.05
CA ALA A 60 -1.75 1.86 11.12
C ALA A 60 -0.65 0.79 11.20
N ALA A 61 -0.19 0.28 10.04
CA ALA A 61 0.90 -0.67 9.96
C ALA A 61 2.25 -0.06 10.42
N ALA A 62 2.59 1.13 9.95
CA ALA A 62 3.81 1.84 10.32
C ALA A 62 3.88 2.10 11.83
N GLN A 63 2.76 2.45 12.46
CA GLN A 63 2.65 2.60 13.91
C GLN A 63 2.85 1.27 14.67
N GLN A 64 2.66 0.11 14.04
CA GLN A 64 2.97 -1.20 14.63
C GLN A 64 4.42 -1.62 14.41
N THR A 65 4.99 -1.33 13.25
CA THR A 65 6.32 -1.82 12.86
C THR A 65 7.44 -0.83 13.18
N GLY A 66 7.12 0.42 13.53
CA GLY A 66 8.08 1.51 13.62
C GLY A 66 8.53 2.04 12.25
N GLY A 67 7.88 1.63 11.16
CA GLY A 67 8.18 2.05 9.80
C GLY A 67 7.66 3.45 9.45
N ARG A 68 7.80 3.82 8.19
CA ARG A 68 7.26 5.07 7.62
C ARG A 68 6.45 4.82 6.35
N VAL A 69 5.53 5.74 6.06
CA VAL A 69 4.66 5.72 4.88
C VAL A 69 5.01 6.87 3.96
N VAL A 70 5.26 6.55 2.69
CA VAL A 70 5.37 7.50 1.60
C VAL A 70 4.15 7.36 0.70
N CYS A 71 3.51 8.46 0.36
CA CYS A 71 2.38 8.50 -0.56
C CYS A 71 2.75 9.36 -1.78
N VAL A 72 2.82 8.72 -2.94
CA VAL A 72 3.10 9.36 -4.22
C VAL A 72 1.78 9.75 -4.88
N LEU A 73 1.65 11.04 -5.17
CA LEU A 73 0.47 11.68 -5.75
C LEU A 73 0.80 12.29 -7.11
N THR A 74 -0.25 12.50 -7.91
CA THR A 74 -0.16 13.08 -9.25
C THR A 74 -0.11 14.61 -9.25
N GLY A 75 -0.60 15.28 -8.20
CA GLY A 75 -0.72 16.73 -8.18
C GLY A 75 -1.00 17.37 -6.81
N LEU A 76 -1.05 18.71 -6.82
CA LEU A 76 -1.27 19.54 -5.62
C LEU A 76 -2.72 19.48 -5.13
N GLU A 77 -3.69 19.30 -6.02
CA GLU A 77 -5.10 19.20 -5.64
C GLU A 77 -5.36 17.91 -4.87
N GLU A 78 -4.77 16.81 -5.33
CA GLU A 78 -4.78 15.51 -4.68
C GLU A 78 -4.12 15.60 -3.32
N LEU A 79 -2.98 16.30 -3.21
CA LEU A 79 -2.28 16.52 -1.93
C LEU A 79 -3.17 17.24 -0.92
N HIS A 80 -3.80 18.34 -1.32
CA HIS A 80 -4.67 19.10 -0.43
C HIS A 80 -5.88 18.26 0.02
N SER A 81 -6.54 17.60 -0.93
CA SER A 81 -7.68 16.73 -0.67
C SER A 81 -7.31 15.54 0.24
N SER A 82 -6.14 14.94 0.03
CA SER A 82 -5.64 13.82 0.84
C SER A 82 -5.41 14.23 2.28
N LYS A 83 -4.77 15.40 2.50
CA LYS A 83 -4.59 15.95 3.85
C LYS A 83 -5.92 16.22 4.55
N GLN A 84 -6.91 16.69 3.81
CA GLN A 84 -8.26 16.91 4.35
C GLN A 84 -8.96 15.60 4.73
N VAL A 85 -8.87 14.58 3.88
CA VAL A 85 -9.48 13.25 4.10
C VAL A 85 -8.83 12.53 5.28
N LEU A 86 -7.50 12.57 5.38
CA LEU A 86 -6.74 11.89 6.42
C LEU A 86 -6.72 12.65 7.76
N GLY A 87 -6.99 13.96 7.72
CA GLY A 87 -6.99 14.81 8.90
C GLY A 87 -5.65 14.75 9.64
N LYS A 88 -5.68 14.46 10.95
CA LYS A 88 -4.47 14.41 11.78
C LYS A 88 -3.48 13.32 11.38
N GLU A 89 -3.94 12.23 10.75
CA GLU A 89 -3.09 11.11 10.36
C GLU A 89 -2.22 11.46 9.15
N ALA A 90 -2.55 12.54 8.42
CA ALA A 90 -1.70 13.07 7.35
C ALA A 90 -0.29 13.44 7.85
N ASN A 91 -0.13 13.76 9.14
CA ASN A 91 1.17 14.06 9.73
C ASN A 91 2.08 12.83 9.84
N CYS A 92 1.53 11.62 9.67
CA CYS A 92 2.27 10.36 9.67
C CYS A 92 2.65 9.89 8.26
N VAL A 93 2.39 10.72 7.23
CA VAL A 93 2.59 10.37 5.82
C VAL A 93 3.53 11.38 5.16
N GLU A 94 4.56 10.88 4.49
CA GLU A 94 5.41 11.67 3.62
C GLU A 94 4.78 11.73 2.23
N PHE A 95 4.21 12.88 1.87
CA PHE A 95 3.61 13.08 0.55
C PHE A 95 4.63 13.59 -0.46
N ILE A 96 4.66 12.94 -1.62
CA ILE A 96 5.49 13.33 -2.76
C ILE A 96 4.60 13.51 -3.98
N ILE A 97 4.86 14.55 -4.76
CA ILE A 97 4.22 14.74 -6.06
C ILE A 97 5.27 14.46 -7.13
N GLY A 98 5.01 13.51 -8.03
CA GLY A 98 5.96 13.18 -9.08
C GLY A 98 5.67 11.88 -9.82
N ASP A 99 6.61 11.51 -10.67
CA ASP A 99 6.55 10.27 -11.45
C ASP A 99 6.84 9.05 -10.57
N ALA A 100 5.82 8.23 -10.36
CA ALA A 100 5.91 7.06 -9.48
C ALA A 100 6.95 6.03 -9.96
N GLN A 101 7.11 5.86 -11.28
CA GLN A 101 8.08 4.91 -11.83
C GLN A 101 9.51 5.36 -11.51
N LEU A 102 9.82 6.64 -11.76
CA LEU A 102 11.14 7.19 -11.49
C LEU A 102 11.47 7.21 -9.99
N LEU A 103 10.50 7.58 -9.16
CA LEU A 103 10.67 7.59 -7.70
C LEU A 103 10.93 6.18 -7.15
N LEU A 104 10.24 5.15 -7.66
CA LEU A 104 10.48 3.76 -7.26
C LEU A 104 11.84 3.22 -7.73
N LEU A 105 12.34 3.67 -8.89
CA LEU A 105 13.64 3.24 -9.43
C LEU A 105 14.83 3.94 -8.75
N ASN A 106 14.63 5.14 -8.20
CA ASN A 106 15.71 5.96 -7.67
C ASN A 106 15.62 6.10 -6.15
N ASP A 107 14.63 6.87 -5.66
CA ASP A 107 14.52 7.29 -4.26
C ASP A 107 14.00 6.18 -3.33
N TYR A 108 13.16 5.30 -3.88
CA TYR A 108 12.45 4.27 -3.12
C TYR A 108 12.75 2.84 -3.57
N LEU A 109 13.90 2.60 -4.22
CA LEU A 109 14.36 1.25 -4.61
C LEU A 109 14.44 0.28 -3.42
N GLY A 110 14.61 0.80 -2.20
CA GLY A 110 14.67 0.04 -0.96
C GLY A 110 13.32 -0.24 -0.28
N ALA A 111 12.19 0.14 -0.89
CA ALA A 111 10.87 -0.12 -0.31
C ALA A 111 10.64 -1.62 -0.09
N ASP A 112 10.18 -1.97 1.10
CA ASP A 112 9.89 -3.35 1.48
C ASP A 112 8.39 -3.68 1.43
N PHE A 113 7.54 -2.67 1.24
CA PHE A 113 6.13 -2.80 0.90
C PHE A 113 5.71 -1.74 -0.11
N VAL A 114 5.14 -2.13 -1.25
CA VAL A 114 4.65 -1.21 -2.28
C VAL A 114 3.19 -1.50 -2.58
N LEU A 115 2.34 -0.48 -2.46
CA LEU A 115 0.93 -0.52 -2.78
C LEU A 115 0.66 0.33 -4.03
N ILE A 116 0.02 -0.25 -5.05
CA ILE A 116 -0.20 0.39 -6.35
C ILE A 116 -1.70 0.47 -6.64
N ASP A 117 -2.23 1.68 -6.86
CA ASP A 117 -3.57 1.84 -7.41
C ASP A 117 -3.58 1.46 -8.89
N CYS A 118 -4.21 0.35 -9.24
CA CYS A 118 -4.23 -0.11 -10.63
C CYS A 118 -5.21 0.68 -11.52
N ASN A 119 -5.94 1.66 -10.97
CA ASN A 119 -6.65 2.62 -11.81
C ASN A 119 -5.70 3.54 -12.58
N MET A 120 -4.51 3.82 -12.03
CA MET A 120 -3.54 4.73 -12.64
C MET A 120 -3.14 4.30 -14.04
N VAL A 121 -2.94 5.30 -14.90
CA VAL A 121 -2.29 5.09 -16.19
C VAL A 121 -0.81 4.75 -15.96
N GLY A 122 -0.28 3.75 -16.66
CA GLY A 122 1.12 3.34 -16.52
C GLY A 122 1.40 2.42 -15.33
N HIS A 123 0.38 1.79 -14.77
CA HIS A 123 0.51 0.87 -13.63
C HIS A 123 1.46 -0.33 -13.88
N GLU A 124 1.73 -0.69 -15.15
CA GLU A 124 2.62 -1.80 -15.52
C GLU A 124 4.06 -1.40 -15.32
N GLU A 125 4.39 -0.19 -15.77
CA GLU A 125 5.69 0.43 -15.62
C GLU A 125 6.01 0.61 -14.14
N VAL A 126 5.05 1.08 -13.35
CA VAL A 126 5.16 1.24 -11.89
C VAL A 126 5.35 -0.12 -11.20
N LEU A 127 4.59 -1.14 -11.59
CA LEU A 127 4.79 -2.50 -11.09
C LEU A 127 6.19 -3.04 -11.40
N ARG A 128 6.66 -2.88 -12.65
CA ARG A 128 8.00 -3.31 -13.06
C ARG A 128 9.10 -2.57 -12.29
N ALA A 129 8.90 -1.28 -12.03
CA ALA A 129 9.80 -0.49 -11.18
C ALA A 129 9.84 -1.03 -9.74
N ALA A 130 8.68 -1.26 -9.13
CA ALA A 130 8.60 -1.86 -7.79
C ALA A 130 9.26 -3.24 -7.71
N GLN A 131 9.05 -4.09 -8.74
CA GLN A 131 9.65 -5.43 -8.82
C GLN A 131 11.17 -5.38 -8.92
N THR A 132 11.71 -4.37 -9.61
CA THR A 132 13.16 -4.16 -9.73
C THR A 132 13.79 -3.93 -8.35
N GLY A 133 13.16 -3.13 -7.49
CA GLY A 133 13.59 -2.95 -6.09
C GLY A 133 13.37 -4.21 -5.22
N ALA A 134 12.22 -4.88 -5.40
CA ALA A 134 11.82 -6.04 -4.58
C ALA A 134 12.73 -7.27 -4.76
N ASN A 135 13.22 -7.50 -5.98
CA ASN A 135 14.11 -8.63 -6.30
C ASN A 135 15.38 -8.67 -5.45
N CYS A 136 15.76 -7.55 -4.83
CA CYS A 136 16.94 -7.46 -3.96
C CYS A 136 16.65 -7.78 -2.49
N ARG A 137 15.39 -7.76 -2.03
CA ARG A 137 15.06 -7.68 -0.58
C ARG A 137 13.84 -8.48 -0.10
N GLY A 138 13.10 -9.13 -1.00
CA GLY A 138 11.90 -9.89 -0.62
C GLY A 138 10.73 -9.00 -0.22
N ALA A 139 10.61 -7.83 -0.85
CA ALA A 139 9.53 -6.88 -0.62
C ALA A 139 8.16 -7.44 -1.05
N VAL A 140 7.11 -6.93 -0.43
CA VAL A 140 5.72 -7.23 -0.80
C VAL A 140 5.22 -6.15 -1.74
N ILE A 141 4.71 -6.55 -2.91
CA ILE A 141 4.07 -5.64 -3.86
C ILE A 141 2.61 -6.04 -3.98
N MET A 142 1.71 -5.09 -3.77
CA MET A 142 0.27 -5.29 -3.83
C MET A 142 -0.36 -4.26 -4.75
N GLY A 143 -1.24 -4.72 -5.63
CA GLY A 143 -2.07 -3.86 -6.47
C GLY A 143 -3.51 -3.94 -5.99
N TYR A 144 -4.16 -2.80 -5.86
CA TYR A 144 -5.60 -2.72 -5.64
C TYR A 144 -6.30 -2.11 -6.85
N ASN A 145 -7.62 -2.24 -6.96
CA ASN A 145 -8.39 -1.88 -8.17
C ASN A 145 -7.92 -2.59 -9.46
N ALA A 146 -7.35 -3.79 -9.33
CA ALA A 146 -6.84 -4.57 -10.47
C ALA A 146 -7.94 -5.34 -11.24
N LEU A 147 -9.18 -5.36 -10.73
CA LEU A 147 -10.31 -6.03 -11.38
C LEU A 147 -10.54 -5.40 -12.77
N HIS A 148 -10.70 -6.26 -13.79
CA HIS A 148 -10.85 -5.89 -15.21
C HIS A 148 -9.60 -5.40 -15.95
N LYS A 149 -8.40 -5.39 -15.33
CA LYS A 149 -7.15 -4.95 -15.98
C LYS A 149 -6.41 -6.05 -16.79
N GLY A 150 -7.09 -7.16 -17.13
CA GLY A 150 -6.51 -8.25 -17.94
C GLY A 150 -5.44 -9.08 -17.21
N ALA A 151 -4.75 -9.97 -17.95
CA ALA A 151 -3.68 -10.84 -17.43
C ALA A 151 -2.28 -10.22 -17.64
N TRP A 152 -2.11 -8.98 -17.21
CA TRP A 152 -0.87 -8.21 -17.26
C TRP A 152 0.18 -8.63 -16.22
N TRP A 153 -0.25 -9.22 -15.11
CA TRP A 153 0.62 -9.61 -13.99
C TRP A 153 1.17 -11.02 -14.20
N SER A 154 2.21 -11.16 -15.02
CA SER A 154 2.90 -12.44 -15.24
C SER A 154 4.37 -12.34 -14.83
N GLY A 155 4.71 -12.82 -13.62
CA GLY A 155 6.12 -13.01 -13.25
C GLY A 155 6.49 -12.73 -11.78
N SER A 156 6.02 -13.57 -10.85
CA SER A 156 6.61 -13.90 -9.54
C SER A 156 5.59 -14.73 -8.76
N ARG A 157 6.00 -15.48 -7.71
CA ARG A 157 5.12 -16.39 -6.94
C ARG A 157 3.78 -15.70 -6.60
N ARG A 158 2.70 -16.22 -7.19
CA ARG A 158 1.36 -15.65 -7.13
C ARG A 158 0.67 -16.06 -5.84
N SER A 159 0.07 -15.10 -5.14
CA SER A 159 -1.15 -15.32 -4.36
C SER A 159 -2.13 -14.21 -4.74
N TYR A 160 -3.09 -14.51 -5.63
CA TYR A 160 -4.19 -13.59 -5.94
C TYR A 160 -5.16 -13.62 -4.76
N CYS A 161 -5.25 -12.53 -4.00
CA CYS A 161 -6.33 -12.38 -3.04
C CYS A 161 -7.53 -11.76 -3.78
N GLN A 162 -8.34 -12.60 -4.43
CA GLN A 162 -9.70 -12.21 -4.77
C GLN A 162 -10.45 -12.13 -3.44
N LEU A 163 -10.62 -10.92 -2.90
CA LEU A 163 -11.51 -10.71 -1.75
C LEU A 163 -12.96 -10.83 -2.24
N GLY A 164 -13.34 -12.10 -2.41
CA GLY A 164 -14.64 -12.65 -2.75
C GLY A 164 -14.61 -14.10 -2.28
N MET A 165 -14.66 -14.30 -0.96
CA MET A 165 -14.73 -15.58 -0.24
C MET A 165 -13.83 -16.72 -0.74
N GLY A 166 -12.62 -16.85 -0.17
CA GLY A 166 -11.85 -18.10 -0.23
C GLY A 166 -10.33 -17.89 -0.20
N CYS A 167 -9.74 -17.84 1.00
CA CYS A 167 -8.29 -17.73 1.16
C CYS A 167 -7.58 -19.08 1.03
N ARG A 168 -6.48 -19.12 0.26
CA ARG A 168 -5.30 -19.94 0.56
C ARG A 168 -4.03 -19.13 0.31
N LEU A 169 -3.12 -19.20 1.30
CA LEU A 169 -1.82 -18.54 1.36
C LEU A 169 -0.85 -19.09 0.31
#